data_AF-A0A535RTH7-F1
#
_entry.id   AF-A0A535RTH7-F1
#
_cell.length_a   1.000
_cell.length_b   1.000
_cell.length_c   1.000
_cell.angle_alpha   90.00
_cell.angle_beta   90.00
_cell.angle_gamma   90.00
#
_symmetry.space_group_name_H-M   'P 1'
#
loop_
_entity.id
_entity.type
_entity.pdbx_description
1 polymer ?
#
loop_
_entity_poly.entity_id
_entity_poly.type
_entity_poly.pdbx_seq_one_letter_code
_entity_poly.pdbx_strand_id
1 'polypeptide(L)'
;GVPRTTPIALVEISGKLWIVSPWGDVDWVRNLRAAHRATMAKGRTREEVTAVELSPGDRVAFFRDLVNPFLRGKWLATWIVRNVDGIGEDPVEAARDRVVFELRSRRSPER
;
A
#
# COMPACT_ATOMS: atom_id res chain seq x y z
N GLY A 1 3.20 -5.25 22.20
CA GLY A 1 3.95 -5.59 20.98
C GLY A 1 5.18 -4.69 20.87
N VAL A 2 6.25 -5.18 20.26
CA VAL A 2 7.46 -4.37 19.98
C VAL A 2 7.26 -3.66 18.63
N PRO A 3 7.46 -2.34 18.53
CA PRO A 3 7.40 -1.63 17.24
C PRO A 3 8.38 -2.24 16.24
N ARG A 4 7.88 -2.59 15.04
CA ARG A 4 8.70 -3.07 13.93
C ARG A 4 8.66 -2.03 12.81
N THR A 5 9.82 -1.72 12.25
CA THR A 5 9.95 -0.83 11.10
C THR A 5 10.28 -1.68 9.87
N THR A 6 9.42 -1.61 8.87
CA THR A 6 9.63 -2.27 7.58
C THR A 6 9.61 -1.19 6.50
N PRO A 7 10.66 -1.06 5.67
CA PRO A 7 10.60 -0.18 4.52
C PRO A 7 9.59 -0.75 3.53
N ILE A 8 8.46 -0.07 3.38
CA ILE A 8 7.40 -0.43 2.44
C ILE A 8 7.25 0.72 1.47
N ALA A 9 7.11 0.35 0.21
CA ALA A 9 6.99 1.31 -0.85
C ALA A 9 5.53 1.84 -0.89
N LEU A 10 5.38 3.15 -0.78
CA LEU A 10 4.10 3.86 -0.69
C LEU A 10 3.68 4.38 -2.07
N VAL A 11 2.38 4.28 -2.38
CA VAL A 11 1.83 4.83 -3.62
C VAL A 11 0.70 5.80 -3.29
N GLU A 12 0.73 6.98 -3.88
CA GLU A 12 -0.36 7.95 -3.79
C GLU A 12 -1.18 7.91 -5.08
N ILE A 13 -2.47 7.58 -4.98
CA ILE A 13 -3.39 7.54 -6.13
C ILE A 13 -4.66 8.27 -5.74
N SER A 14 -5.05 9.25 -6.55
CA SER A 14 -6.25 10.08 -6.33
C SER A 14 -6.29 10.73 -4.95
N GLY A 15 -5.14 11.22 -4.47
CA GLY A 15 -5.01 11.88 -3.15
C GLY A 15 -5.10 10.95 -1.94
N LYS A 16 -5.11 9.63 -2.16
CA LYS A 16 -5.11 8.61 -1.11
C LYS A 16 -3.79 7.86 -1.10
N LEU A 17 -3.34 7.48 0.09
CA LEU A 17 -2.12 6.72 0.29
C LEU A 17 -2.41 5.23 0.39
N TRP A 18 -1.66 4.44 -0.36
CA TRP A 18 -1.83 3.01 -0.49
C TRP A 18 -0.51 2.29 -0.24
N ILE A 19 -0.61 1.13 0.41
CA ILE A 19 0.49 0.15 0.48
C ILE A 19 0.00 -1.19 -0.04
N VAL A 20 0.90 -1.89 -0.73
CA VAL A 20 0.65 -3.21 -1.30
C VAL A 20 1.69 -4.17 -0.75
N SER A 21 1.26 -5.33 -0.27
CA SER A 21 2.14 -6.45 0.03
C SER A 21 2.31 -7.32 -1.21
N PRO A 22 3.46 -7.26 -1.90
CA PRO A 22 3.67 -8.08 -3.10
C PRO A 22 3.74 -9.57 -2.77
N TRP A 23 4.12 -9.93 -1.54
CA TRP A 23 4.23 -11.30 -1.03
C TRP A 23 3.03 -11.74 -0.18
N GLY A 24 1.91 -11.02 -0.24
CA GLY A 24 0.70 -11.41 0.47
C GLY A 24 0.82 -11.30 2.00
N ASP A 25 0.47 -12.36 2.72
CA ASP A 25 0.34 -12.40 4.19
C ASP A 25 1.67 -12.60 4.93
N VAL A 26 2.48 -11.54 4.97
CA VAL A 26 3.79 -11.49 5.67
C VAL A 26 3.68 -10.82 7.04
N ASP A 27 4.72 -10.91 7.85
CA ASP A 27 4.70 -10.48 9.27
C ASP A 27 4.20 -9.05 9.49
N TRP A 28 4.60 -8.09 8.65
CA TRP A 28 4.13 -6.71 8.80
C TRP A 28 2.64 -6.57 8.47
N VAL A 29 2.10 -7.38 7.55
CA VAL A 29 0.66 -7.42 7.22
C VAL A 29 -0.12 -7.93 8.41
N ARG A 30 0.32 -9.03 9.03
CA ARG A 30 -0.30 -9.60 10.24
C ARG A 30 -0.33 -8.59 11.38
N ASN A 31 0.81 -7.94 11.61
CA ASN A 31 0.92 -6.91 12.64
C ASN A 31 0.00 -5.72 12.35
N LEU A 32 -0.09 -5.27 11.10
CA LEU A 32 -0.93 -4.14 10.72
C LEU A 32 -2.42 -4.48 10.81
N ARG A 33 -2.83 -5.69 10.43
CA ARG A 33 -4.19 -6.20 10.65
C ARG A 33 -4.55 -6.24 12.13
N ALA A 34 -3.65 -6.71 12.98
CA ALA A 34 -3.90 -6.77 14.42
C ALA A 34 -3.98 -5.38 15.07
N ALA A 35 -3.17 -4.43 14.61
CA ALA A 35 -3.07 -3.10 15.22
C ALA A 35 -4.05 -2.08 14.63
N HIS A 36 -4.42 -2.22 13.36
CA HIS A 36 -5.16 -1.26 12.52
C HIS A 36 -4.55 0.15 12.45
N ARG A 37 -3.34 0.33 12.96
CA ARG A 37 -2.64 1.61 13.07
C ARG A 37 -1.14 1.43 12.86
N ALA A 38 -0.50 2.45 12.31
CA ALA A 38 0.94 2.49 12.12
C ALA A 38 1.47 3.92 12.23
N THR A 39 2.79 4.03 12.39
CA THR A 39 3.51 5.28 12.19
C THR A 39 4.18 5.22 10.83
N MET A 40 3.80 6.11 9.93
CA MET A 40 4.47 6.30 8.66
C MET A 40 5.62 7.28 8.85
N ALA A 41 6.80 6.95 8.35
CA ALA A 41 7.94 7.85 8.31
C ALA A 41 8.30 8.18 6.85
N LYS A 42 8.32 9.47 6.50
CA LYS A 42 8.74 9.97 5.18
C LYS A 42 9.80 11.05 5.39
N GLY A 43 11.06 10.69 5.17
CA GLY A 43 12.20 11.56 5.48
C GLY A 43 12.25 11.90 6.98
N ARG A 44 12.13 13.19 7.32
CA ARG A 44 12.10 13.67 8.71
C ARG A 44 10.71 13.68 9.34
N THR A 45 9.66 13.51 8.53
CA THR A 45 8.28 13.59 8.99
C THR A 45 7.81 12.21 9.46
N ARG A 46 7.14 12.18 10.61
CA ARG A 46 6.42 11.00 11.11
C ARG A 46 4.96 11.34 11.29
N GLU A 47 4.09 10.42 10.92
CA GLU A 47 2.64 10.60 10.96
C GLU A 47 1.97 9.33 11.45
N GLU A 48 0.99 9.47 12.33
CA GLU A 48 0.11 8.37 12.68
C GLU A 48 -0.96 8.17 11.61
N VAL A 49 -1.13 6.92 11.20
CA VAL A 49 -2.13 6.51 10.23
C VAL A 49 -2.96 5.35 10.75
N THR A 50 -4.21 5.29 10.31
CA THR A 50 -5.02 4.08 10.37
C THR A 50 -4.89 3.33 9.04
N ALA A 51 -4.88 2.01 9.12
CA ALA A 51 -4.78 1.14 7.94
C ALA A 51 -6.10 0.39 7.75
N VAL A 52 -6.69 0.56 6.57
CA VAL A 52 -7.92 -0.13 6.18
C VAL A 52 -7.59 -1.11 5.07
N GLU A 53 -7.72 -2.40 5.35
CA GLU A 53 -7.50 -3.43 4.35
C GLU A 53 -8.65 -3.45 3.33
N LEU A 54 -8.30 -3.55 2.06
CA LEU A 54 -9.31 -3.75 1.01
C LEU A 54 -9.82 -5.18 1.01
N SER A 55 -11.15 -5.31 0.88
CA SER A 55 -11.79 -6.59 0.60
C SER A 55 -11.29 -7.17 -0.73
N PRO A 56 -11.42 -8.48 -0.97
CA PRO A 56 -11.02 -9.08 -2.24
C PRO A 56 -11.68 -8.39 -3.47
N GLY A 57 -12.96 -8.02 -3.36
CA GLY A 57 -13.66 -7.32 -4.44
C GLY A 57 -13.12 -5.90 -4.69
N ASP A 58 -12.92 -5.12 -3.63
CA ASP A 58 -12.37 -3.76 -3.73
C ASP A 58 -10.94 -3.76 -4.25
N ARG A 59 -10.18 -4.82 -3.97
CA ARG A 59 -8.82 -4.98 -4.45
C ARG A 59 -8.78 -5.18 -5.97
N VAL A 60 -9.65 -6.03 -6.51
CA VAL A 60 -9.76 -6.19 -7.97
C VAL A 60 -10.11 -4.86 -8.62
N ALA A 61 -11.08 -4.12 -8.06
CA ALA A 61 -11.43 -2.79 -8.54
C ALA A 61 -10.25 -1.80 -8.43
N PHE A 62 -9.51 -1.80 -7.32
CA PHE A 62 -8.31 -0.98 -7.13
C PHE A 62 -7.27 -1.23 -8.23
N PHE A 63 -6.93 -2.49 -8.52
CA PHE A 63 -5.95 -2.78 -9.56
C PHE A 63 -6.45 -2.41 -10.96
N ARG A 64 -7.73 -2.70 -11.26
CA ARG A 64 -8.34 -2.38 -12.55
C ARG A 64 -8.50 -0.87 -12.80
N ASP A 65 -8.99 -0.15 -11.82
CA ASP A 65 -9.49 1.23 -11.99
C ASP A 65 -8.49 2.29 -11.53
N LEU A 66 -7.60 1.96 -10.59
CA LEU A 66 -6.64 2.92 -10.02
C LEU A 66 -5.20 2.60 -10.44
N VAL A 67 -4.79 1.33 -10.40
CA VAL A 67 -3.40 0.94 -10.74
C VAL A 67 -3.17 0.89 -12.25
N ASN A 68 -4.04 0.24 -13.01
CA ASN A 68 -3.84 0.08 -14.46
C ASN A 68 -3.78 1.41 -15.23
N PRO A 69 -4.62 2.43 -14.95
CA PRO A 69 -4.47 3.75 -15.56
C PRO A 69 -3.18 4.46 -15.11
N PHE A 70 -2.79 4.30 -13.85
CA PHE A 70 -1.55 4.88 -13.31
C PHE A 70 -0.28 4.24 -13.89
N LEU A 71 -0.31 2.93 -14.20
CA LEU A 71 0.76 2.18 -14.87
C LEU A 71 1.04 2.65 -16.30
N ARG A 72 0.05 3.23 -16.99
CA ARG A 72 0.26 3.86 -18.32
C ARG A 72 1.10 5.14 -18.23
N GLY A 73 1.28 5.69 -17.02
CA GLY A 73 2.21 6.77 -16.73
C GLY A 73 3.55 6.24 -16.18
N LYS A 74 4.67 6.86 -16.57
CA LYS A 74 6.06 6.44 -16.28
C LYS A 74 6.44 6.29 -14.79
N TRP A 75 5.59 6.69 -13.85
CA TRP A 75 5.95 6.81 -12.43
C TRP A 75 5.93 5.48 -11.66
N LEU A 76 5.02 4.55 -11.98
CA LEU A 76 4.92 3.27 -11.26
C LEU A 76 6.00 2.26 -11.69
N ALA A 77 6.43 2.30 -12.96
CA ALA A 77 7.56 1.50 -13.44
C ALA A 77 8.84 1.75 -12.62
N THR A 78 9.08 2.99 -12.21
CA THR A 78 10.25 3.37 -11.38
C THR A 78 10.17 2.81 -9.96
N TRP A 79 8.96 2.63 -9.41
CA TRP A 79 8.74 2.04 -8.09
C TRP A 79 8.91 0.51 -8.10
N ILE A 80 8.38 -0.15 -9.14
CA ILE A 80 8.53 -1.60 -9.39
C ILE A 80 10.01 -1.97 -9.54
N VAL A 81 10.73 -1.28 -10.44
CA VAL A 81 12.16 -1.53 -10.75
C VAL A 81 13.05 -1.35 -9.51
N ARG A 82 12.71 -0.45 -8.60
CA ARG A 82 13.53 -0.19 -7.41
C ARG A 82 13.33 -1.17 -6.26
N ASN A 83 12.23 -1.93 -6.21
CA ASN A 83 11.85 -2.64 -4.98
C ASN A 83 11.25 -4.04 -5.17
N VAL A 84 11.04 -4.52 -6.40
CA VAL A 84 10.44 -5.84 -6.62
C VAL A 84 11.18 -6.62 -7.71
N ASP A 85 11.88 -7.68 -7.32
CA ASP A 85 12.09 -8.84 -8.18
C ASP A 85 10.75 -9.58 -8.30
N GLY A 86 10.12 -9.54 -9.49
CA GLY A 86 8.94 -10.36 -9.80
C GLY A 86 7.58 -9.69 -9.58
N ILE A 87 7.18 -8.82 -10.49
CA ILE A 87 5.75 -8.57 -10.77
C ILE A 87 5.43 -9.31 -12.07
N GLY A 88 4.53 -10.30 -12.01
CA GLY A 88 3.97 -10.91 -13.21
C GLY A 88 3.25 -9.89 -14.08
N GLU A 89 3.19 -10.16 -15.38
CA GLU A 89 2.79 -9.20 -16.43
C GLU A 89 1.33 -8.69 -16.32
N ASP A 90 0.47 -9.37 -15.55
CA ASP A 90 -0.93 -8.98 -15.31
C ASP A 90 -1.17 -8.44 -13.88
N PRO A 91 -1.45 -7.13 -13.71
CA PRO A 91 -1.74 -6.51 -12.43
C PRO A 91 -3.02 -7.01 -11.74
N VAL A 92 -4.05 -7.41 -12.51
CA VAL A 92 -5.35 -7.84 -11.98
C VAL A 92 -5.27 -9.27 -11.47
N GLU A 93 -4.62 -10.16 -12.22
CA GLU A 93 -4.38 -11.53 -11.76
C GLU A 93 -3.51 -11.53 -10.49
N ALA A 94 -2.46 -10.73 -10.49
CA ALA A 94 -1.60 -10.56 -9.33
C ALA A 94 -2.33 -9.94 -8.11
N ALA A 95 -3.50 -9.32 -8.29
CA ALA A 95 -4.28 -8.78 -7.19
C ALA A 95 -4.83 -9.86 -6.25
N ARG A 96 -5.12 -11.06 -6.78
CA ARG A 96 -5.81 -12.13 -6.03
C ARG A 96 -5.07 -12.51 -4.75
N ASP A 97 -3.76 -12.65 -4.83
CA ASP A 97 -2.92 -13.08 -3.72
C ASP A 97 -2.26 -11.92 -2.96
N ARG A 98 -2.51 -10.67 -3.38
CA ARG A 98 -1.93 -9.48 -2.76
C ARG A 98 -2.78 -8.93 -1.65
N VAL A 99 -2.14 -8.29 -0.67
CA VAL A 99 -2.84 -7.55 0.39
C VAL A 99 -2.64 -6.06 0.14
N VAL A 100 -3.72 -5.28 0.24
CA VAL A 100 -3.70 -3.84 -0.01
C VAL A 100 -4.34 -3.12 1.16
N PHE A 101 -3.67 -2.07 1.65
CA PHE A 101 -4.23 -1.17 2.65
C PHE A 101 -4.30 0.25 2.13
N GLU A 102 -5.41 0.92 2.43
CA GLU A 102 -5.51 2.38 2.44
C GLU A 102 -4.93 2.89 3.75
N LEU A 103 -4.00 3.85 3.68
CA LEU A 103 -3.50 4.57 4.84
C LEU A 103 -4.23 5.91 4.96
N ARG A 104 -4.90 6.12 6.08
CA ARG A 104 -5.62 7.36 6.38
C ARG A 104 -4.89 8.11 7.47
N SER A 105 -4.56 9.38 7.21
CA SER A 105 -3.96 10.24 8.23
C SER A 105 -4.90 10.38 9.42
N ARG A 106 -4.34 10.29 10.64
CA ARG A 106 -5.06 10.63 11.87
C ARG A 106 -4.99 12.11 12.22
N ARG A 107 -4.24 12.93 11.49
CA ARG A 107 -4.37 14.37 11.66
C ARG A 107 -5.75 14.78 11.17
N SER A 108 -6.57 15.30 12.09
CA SER A 108 -7.64 16.22 11.68
C SER A 108 -7.01 17.25 10.77
N PRO A 109 -7.63 17.62 9.63
CA PRO A 109 -7.17 18.77 8.88
C PRO A 109 -7.15 19.94 9.87
N GLU A 110 -5.95 20.45 10.14
CA GLU A 110 -5.78 21.65 10.94
C GLU A 110 -6.56 22.75 10.20
N ARG A 111 -7.43 23.44 10.93
CA ARG A 111 -8.43 24.40 10.43
C ARG A 111 -7.82 25.53 9.62
#